data_AF-A0A845ZIG4-F1
#
_entry.id   AF-A0A845ZIG4-F1
#
_cell.length_a   1.000
_cell.length_b   1.000
_cell.length_c   1.000
_cell.angle_alpha   90.00
_cell.angle_beta   90.00
_cell.angle_gamma   90.00
#
_symmetry.space_group_name_H-M   'P 1'
#
loop_
_entity.id
_entity.type
_entity.pdbx_description
1 polymer ?
#
loop_
_entity_poly.entity_id
_entity_poly.type
_entity_poly.pdbx_seq_one_letter_code
_entity_poly.pdbx_strand_id
1 'polypeptide(L)'
;MRIWLIVITLIGFGVRLVHLGEQSLWYDEGITWMLSQLRSPADLIGWTAADIQPPLYYLLIWASDIVFGNTEWALRFPSVVFGVATIPLCY
;
A
#
# COMPACT_ATOMS: atom_id res chain seq x y z
N MET A 1 14.36 -26.08 -5.88
CA MET A 1 13.32 -25.09 -6.21
C MET A 1 12.94 -24.19 -5.02
N ARG A 2 12.50 -24.75 -3.88
CA ARG A 2 11.87 -23.97 -2.79
C ARG A 2 12.76 -22.89 -2.15
N ILE A 3 14.05 -23.18 -1.93
CA ILE A 3 15.00 -22.22 -1.35
C ILE A 3 15.18 -20.99 -2.25
N TRP A 4 15.30 -21.19 -3.57
CA TRP A 4 15.45 -20.08 -4.50
C TRP A 4 14.24 -19.15 -4.52
N LEU A 5 13.03 -19.71 -4.42
CA LEU A 5 11.81 -18.90 -4.33
C LEU A 5 11.79 -18.04 -3.07
N ILE A 6 12.20 -18.59 -1.92
CA ILE A 6 12.33 -17.83 -0.67
C ILE A 6 13.36 -16.70 -0.84
N VAL A 7 14.53 -17.02 -1.40
CA VAL A 7 15.61 -16.04 -1.64
C VAL A 7 15.12 -14.90 -2.54
N ILE A 8 14.46 -15.20 -3.65
CA ILE A 8 13.92 -14.18 -4.57
C ILE A 8 12.83 -13.34 -3.89
N THR A 9 11.97 -13.96 -3.07
CA THR A 9 10.94 -13.24 -2.31
C THR A 9 11.57 -12.28 -1.30
N LEU A 10 12.59 -12.71 -0.56
CA LEU A 10 13.31 -11.86 0.41
C LEU A 10 14.06 -10.72 -0.27
N ILE A 11 14.72 -10.98 -1.40
CA ILE A 11 15.37 -9.93 -2.20
C ILE A 11 14.33 -8.94 -2.71
N GLY A 12 13.21 -9.44 -3.24
CA GLY A 12 12.11 -8.61 -3.73
C GLY A 12 11.48 -7.73 -2.66
N PHE A 13 11.41 -8.21 -1.41
CA PHE A 13 11.01 -7.44 -0.25
C PHE A 13 12.04 -6.36 0.11
N GLY A 14 13.32 -6.75 0.25
CA GLY A 14 14.39 -5.83 0.64
C GLY A 14 14.53 -4.65 -0.32
N VAL A 15 14.56 -4.92 -1.63
CA VAL A 15 14.71 -3.86 -2.65
C VAL A 15 13.54 -2.87 -2.63
N ARG A 16 12.30 -3.34 -2.39
CA ARG A 16 11.11 -2.47 -2.34
C ARG A 16 11.05 -1.56 -1.13
N LEU A 17 11.77 -1.87 -0.06
CA LEU A 17 11.81 -1.03 1.14
C LEU A 17 12.82 0.13 1.04
N VAL A 18 13.78 0.04 0.11
CA VAL A 18 14.82 1.06 -0.05
C VAL A 18 14.18 2.39 -0.46
N HIS A 19 14.39 3.44 0.34
CA HIS A 19 13.88 4.80 0.13
C HIS A 19 12.35 4.91 -0.03
N LEU A 20 11.58 3.94 0.50
CA LEU A 20 10.12 3.86 0.28
C LEU A 20 9.38 5.14 0.70
N GLY A 21 9.84 5.85 1.73
CA GLY A 21 9.20 7.06 2.26
C GLY A 21 9.96 8.36 2.01
N GLU A 22 10.92 8.39 1.08
CA GLU A 22 11.79 9.57 0.86
C GLU A 22 11.38 10.42 -0.34
N GLN A 23 10.60 9.87 -1.26
CA GLN A 23 10.19 10.55 -2.49
C GLN A 23 8.84 11.24 -2.30
N SER A 24 8.74 12.52 -2.70
CA SER A 24 7.47 13.25 -2.72
C SER A 24 6.34 12.46 -3.37
N LEU A 25 5.12 12.64 -2.85
CA LEU A 25 3.93 11.96 -3.36
C LEU A 25 3.65 12.28 -4.83
N TRP A 26 3.29 11.23 -5.58
CA TRP A 26 2.71 11.36 -6.90
C TRP A 26 1.25 11.84 -6.80
N TYR A 27 0.65 12.25 -7.91
CA TYR A 27 -0.70 12.83 -7.89
C TYR A 27 -1.76 11.86 -7.34
N ASP A 28 -1.75 10.61 -7.81
CA ASP A 28 -2.63 9.54 -7.36
C ASP A 28 -2.35 9.12 -5.91
N GLU A 29 -1.08 9.11 -5.50
CA GLU A 29 -0.70 8.94 -4.09
C GLU A 29 -1.24 10.09 -3.22
N GLY A 30 -1.26 11.32 -3.72
CA GLY A 30 -1.83 12.47 -3.03
C GLY A 30 -3.34 12.35 -2.80
N ILE A 31 -4.09 11.85 -3.79
CA ILE A 31 -5.52 11.53 -3.61
C ILE A 31 -5.70 10.43 -2.57
N THR A 32 -4.88 9.38 -2.66
CA THR A 32 -4.91 8.25 -1.73
C THR A 32 -4.60 8.70 -0.29
N TRP A 33 -3.60 9.58 -0.14
CA TRP A 33 -3.26 10.22 1.13
C TRP A 33 -4.42 11.05 1.68
N MET A 34 -5.06 11.88 0.86
CA MET A 34 -6.22 12.65 1.29
C MET A 34 -7.34 11.75 1.83
N LEU A 35 -7.60 10.62 1.16
CA LEU A 35 -8.62 9.66 1.58
C LEU A 35 -8.23 8.90 2.85
N SER A 36 -6.94 8.63 3.08
CA SER A 36 -6.48 7.97 4.31
C SER A 36 -6.67 8.85 5.55
N GLN A 37 -6.74 10.19 5.40
CA GLN A 37 -7.02 11.12 6.50
C GLN A 37 -8.50 11.16 6.95
N LEU A 38 -9.40 10.47 6.23
CA LEU A 38 -10.82 10.48 6.58
C LEU A 38 -11.04 9.82 7.96
N ARG A 39 -11.94 10.41 8.75
CA ARG A 39 -12.15 10.02 10.15
C ARG A 39 -12.78 8.64 10.29
N SER A 40 -13.50 8.17 9.27
CA SER A 40 -14.18 6.88 9.32
C SER A 40 -14.07 6.14 7.98
N PRO A 41 -14.07 4.78 8.03
CA PRO A 41 -14.14 3.97 6.82
C PRO A 41 -15.47 4.16 6.08
N ALA A 42 -16.55 4.57 6.77
CA ALA A 42 -17.83 4.87 6.13
C ALA A 42 -17.74 6.10 5.23
N ASP A 43 -17.02 7.15 5.64
CA ASP A 43 -16.80 8.34 4.82
C ASP A 43 -15.99 7.99 3.55
N LEU A 44 -14.97 7.15 3.70
CA LEU A 44 -14.14 6.67 2.60
C LEU A 44 -14.93 5.82 1.60
N ILE A 45 -15.79 4.92 2.11
CA ILE A 45 -16.69 4.12 1.25
C ILE A 45 -17.72 5.02 0.57
N GLY A 46 -18.27 6.02 1.28
CA GLY A 46 -19.21 6.98 0.71
C GLY A 46 -18.57 7.82 -0.41
N TRP A 47 -17.32 8.24 -0.23
CA TRP A 47 -16.58 8.98 -1.24
C TRP A 47 -16.28 8.12 -2.48
N THR A 48 -15.75 6.91 -2.27
CA THR A 48 -15.39 5.99 -3.37
C THR A 48 -16.60 5.42 -4.09
N ALA A 49 -17.79 5.41 -3.48
CA ALA A 49 -19.03 5.05 -4.16
C ALA A 49 -19.42 6.04 -5.29
N ALA A 50 -18.89 7.28 -5.25
CA ALA A 50 -19.05 8.27 -6.29
C ALA A 50 -17.81 8.40 -7.21
N ASP A 51 -16.77 7.60 -6.98
CA ASP A 51 -15.54 7.56 -7.76
C ASP A 51 -15.48 6.32 -8.68
N ILE A 52 -14.51 6.27 -9.58
CA ILE A 52 -14.27 5.13 -10.46
C ILE A 52 -13.53 4.01 -9.69
N GLN A 53 -12.75 4.34 -8.67
CA GLN A 53 -11.96 3.35 -7.92
C GLN A 53 -12.72 2.79 -6.72
N PRO A 54 -12.84 1.45 -6.59
CA PRO A 54 -13.51 0.82 -5.47
C PRO A 54 -12.74 0.97 -4.13
N PRO A 55 -13.43 0.87 -2.98
CA PRO A 55 -12.89 1.27 -1.66
C PRO A 55 -11.76 0.39 -1.12
N LEU A 56 -11.65 -0.86 -1.58
CA LEU A 56 -10.83 -1.87 -0.89
C LEU A 56 -9.38 -1.43 -0.69
N TYR A 57 -8.76 -0.89 -1.73
CA TYR A 57 -7.37 -0.43 -1.66
C TYR A 57 -7.20 0.73 -0.67
N TYR A 58 -8.10 1.72 -0.73
CA TYR A 58 -8.08 2.86 0.19
C TYR A 58 -8.33 2.44 1.65
N LEU A 59 -9.18 1.44 1.90
CA LEU A 59 -9.41 0.89 3.24
C LEU A 59 -8.15 0.21 3.81
N LEU A 60 -7.40 -0.51 2.97
CA LEU A 60 -6.13 -1.12 3.38
C LEU A 60 -5.09 -0.06 3.74
N ILE A 61 -5.04 1.02 2.98
CA ILE A 61 -4.16 2.15 3.28
C ILE A 61 -4.61 2.88 4.55
N TRP A 62 -5.90 3.12 4.72
CA TRP A 62 -6.44 3.70 5.96
C TRP A 62 -6.06 2.87 7.19
N ALA A 63 -6.14 1.54 7.09
CA ALA A 63 -5.67 0.65 8.14
C ALA A 63 -4.15 0.72 8.34
N SER A 64 -3.36 0.81 7.27
CA SER A 64 -1.91 1.01 7.32
C SER A 64 -1.54 2.31 8.04
N ASP A 65 -2.26 3.40 7.74
CA ASP A 65 -2.06 4.72 8.33
C ASP A 65 -2.33 4.72 9.85
N ILE A 66 -3.35 3.97 10.29
CA ILE A 66 -3.64 3.80 11.73
C ILE A 66 -2.52 3.05 12.44
N VAL A 67 -1.96 2.02 11.80
CA VAL A 67 -0.97 1.13 12.44
C VAL A 67 0.43 1.73 12.43
N PHE A 68 0.83 2.33 11.31
CA PHE A 68 2.20 2.82 11.08
C PHE A 68 2.31 4.35 11.15
N GLY A 69 1.19 5.05 11.31
CA GLY A 69 1.12 6.50 11.38
C GLY A 69 1.13 7.18 10.01
N ASN A 70 0.90 8.49 10.06
CA ASN A 70 0.75 9.36 8.89
C ASN A 70 2.07 9.65 8.17
N THR A 71 2.56 8.67 7.41
CA THR A 71 3.86 8.73 6.73
C THR A 71 3.78 8.18 5.32
N GLU A 72 4.59 8.70 4.40
CA GLU A 72 4.63 8.19 3.02
C GLU A 72 5.01 6.70 2.96
N TRP A 73 5.81 6.26 3.93
CA TRP A 73 6.14 4.85 4.11
C TRP A 73 4.88 4.01 4.39
N ALA A 74 4.04 4.45 5.33
CA ALA A 74 2.78 3.77 5.66
C ALA A 74 1.81 3.74 4.47
N LEU A 75 1.77 4.81 3.67
CA LEU A 75 0.96 4.89 2.45
C LEU A 75 1.36 3.82 1.43
N ARG A 76 2.67 3.62 1.23
CA ARG A 76 3.22 2.73 0.20
C ARG A 76 3.40 1.29 0.65
N PHE A 77 3.42 1.04 1.96
CA PHE A 77 3.68 -0.29 2.54
C PHE A 77 2.69 -1.38 2.08
N PRO A 78 1.36 -1.15 1.99
CA PRO A 78 0.44 -2.16 1.45
C PRO A 78 0.83 -2.63 0.04
N SER A 79 1.24 -1.72 -0.83
CA SER A 79 1.70 -2.05 -2.18
C SER A 79 2.99 -2.87 -2.19
N VAL A 80 3.89 -2.64 -1.21
CA VAL A 80 5.06 -3.52 -1.01
C VAL A 80 4.62 -4.93 -0.62
N VAL A 81 3.67 -5.08 0.30
CA VAL A 81 3.18 -6.39 0.74
C VAL A 81 2.59 -7.19 -0.42
N PHE A 82 1.66 -6.61 -1.19
CA PHE A 82 1.06 -7.30 -2.34
C PHE A 82 2.08 -7.53 -3.46
N GLY A 83 2.94 -6.55 -3.73
CA GLY A 83 4.00 -6.67 -4.73
C GLY A 83 5.07 -7.73 -4.40
N VAL A 84 5.25 -8.08 -3.14
CA VAL A 84 6.14 -9.17 -2.70
C VAL A 84 5.40 -10.50 -2.70
N ALA A 85 4.12 -10.50 -2.29
CA ALA A 85 3.29 -11.71 -2.29
C ALA A 85 3.07 -12.28 -3.69
N THR A 86 3.07 -11.45 -4.74
CA THR A 86 2.99 -11.93 -6.13
C THR A 86 4.17 -12.79 -6.55
N ILE A 87 5.35 -12.65 -5.92
CA ILE A 87 6.54 -13.47 -6.24
C ILE A 87 6.25 -14.96 -5.98
N PRO A 88 5.93 -15.43 -4.77
CA PRO A 88 5.62 -16.84 -4.56
C PRO A 88 4.28 -17.29 -5.16
N LEU A 89 3.35 -16.38 -5.47
CA LEU A 89 2.05 -16.74 -6.06
C LEU A 89 2.10 -17.01 -7.57
N CYS A 90 3.12 -16.48 -8.27
CA CYS A 90 3.26 -16.60 -9.72
C CYS A 90 4.29 -17.65 -10.17
N TYR A 91 4.92 -18.39 -9.25
CA TYR A 91 5.94 -19.42 -9.51
C TYR A 91 5.53 -20.75 -8.90
#